data_AF-A0A3D4EQE3-F1
#
_entry.id   AF-A0A3D4EQE3-F1
#
_cell.length_a   1.000
_cell.length_b   1.000
_cell.length_c   1.000
_cell.angle_alpha   90.00
_cell.angle_beta   90.00
_cell.angle_gamma   90.00
#
_symmetry.space_group_name_H-M   'P 1'
#
loop_
_entity.id
_entity.type
_entity.pdbx_description
1 polymer ?
#
loop_
_entity_poly.entity_id
_entity_poly.type
_entity_poly.pdbx_seq_one_letter_code
_entity_poly.pdbx_strand_id
1 'polypeptide(L)' 'QLAWFRDVSTNKELTMQFINGGNYDFLPFALSNRNLSKRSLSYMISDHYPLWAEFKI' A
#
# COMPACT_ATOMS: atom_id res chain seq x y z
N GLN A 1 -8.69 6.12 7.09
CA GLN A 1 -8.88 7.46 7.72
C GLN A 1 -7.71 8.32 7.28
N LEU A 2 -7.97 9.47 6.65
CA LEU A 2 -6.92 10.45 6.30
C LEU A 2 -6.91 11.52 7.38
N ALA A 3 -5.79 11.68 8.08
CA ALA A 3 -5.60 12.74 9.06
C ALA A 3 -4.91 13.93 8.38
N TRP A 4 -5.47 15.12 8.52
CA TRP A 4 -4.86 16.36 8.05
C TRP A 4 -3.91 16.87 9.13
N PHE A 5 -2.61 16.89 8.83
CA PHE A 5 -1.60 17.40 9.74
C PHE A 5 -1.29 18.85 9.38
N ARG A 6 -1.35 19.75 10.37
CA ARG A 6 -0.96 21.15 10.23
C ARG A 6 0.19 21.44 11.15
N ASP A 7 1.15 22.19 10.64
CA ASP A 7 2.20 22.78 11.46
C ASP A 7 1.59 23.98 12.22
N VAL A 8 1.62 23.90 13.55
CA VAL A 8 1.06 24.93 14.44
C VAL A 8 1.82 26.26 14.35
N SER A 9 3.12 26.22 14.03
CA SER A 9 3.98 27.40 13.99
C SER A 9 3.89 28.16 12.67
N THR A 10 3.74 27.44 11.54
CA THR A 10 3.68 28.04 10.20
C THR A 10 2.27 28.12 9.63
N ASN A 11 1.29 27.50 10.29
CA ASN A 11 -0.11 27.33 9.84
C ASN A 11 -0.24 26.71 8.44
N LYS A 12 0.78 25.97 8.00
CA LYS A 12 0.80 25.25 6.72
C LYS A 12 0.33 23.82 6.90
N GLU A 13 -0.33 23.29 5.88
CA GLU A 13 -0.66 21.87 5.81
C GLU A 13 0.61 21.06 5.48
N LEU A 14 0.84 20.00 6.24
CA LEU A 14 1.94 19.08 6.05
C LEU A 14 1.58 18.19 4.85
N THR A 15 1.92 18.68 3.65
CA THR A 15 1.58 18.06 2.38
C THR A 15 2.86 17.69 1.63
N MET A 16 2.84 16.52 0.98
CA MET A 16 3.88 16.09 0.05
C MET A 16 3.26 15.98 -1.34
N GLN A 17 4.00 16.37 -2.37
CA GLN A 17 3.51 16.26 -3.74
C GLN A 17 3.46 14.77 -4.14
N PHE A 18 2.27 14.24 -4.32
CA PHE A 18 2.05 12.90 -4.86
C PHE A 18 2.59 12.81 -6.30
N ILE A 19 3.38 11.78 -6.57
CA ILE A 19 3.94 11.49 -7.90
C ILE A 19 3.15 10.35 -8.55
N ASN A 20 3.07 9.20 -7.87
CA ASN A 20 2.44 8.00 -8.40
C ASN A 20 2.05 7.04 -7.26
N GLY A 21 1.23 6.04 -7.57
CA GLY A 21 0.86 5.01 -6.61
C GLY A 21 0.18 3.83 -7.29
N GLY A 22 0.03 2.76 -6.54
CA GLY A 22 -0.60 1.56 -7.06
C GLY A 22 -0.64 0.42 -6.06
N ASN A 23 -0.77 -0.78 -6.59
CA ASN A 23 -0.79 -2.02 -5.84
C ASN A 23 0.36 -2.91 -6.29
N TYR A 24 0.87 -3.74 -5.38
CA TYR A 24 1.88 -4.75 -5.70
C TYR A 24 1.27 -6.15 -5.70
N ASP A 25 1.33 -6.85 -6.85
CA ASP A 25 0.93 -8.25 -6.93
C ASP A 25 2.04 -9.17 -6.39
N PHE A 26 1.87 -9.59 -5.14
CA PHE A 26 2.80 -10.46 -4.45
C PHE A 26 2.48 -11.96 -4.62
N LEU A 27 1.35 -12.32 -5.26
CA LEU A 27 0.91 -13.71 -5.40
C LEU A 27 1.92 -14.62 -6.10
N PRO A 28 2.68 -14.18 -7.12
CA PRO A 28 3.69 -15.03 -7.78
C PRO A 28 4.81 -15.48 -6.83
N PHE A 29 5.03 -14.74 -5.74
CA PHE A 29 6.13 -14.99 -4.80
C PHE A 29 5.65 -15.63 -3.49
N ALA A 30 4.42 -15.36 -3.06
CA ALA A 30 3.86 -15.92 -1.83
C ALA A 30 3.55 -17.42 -1.97
N LEU A 31 4.11 -18.22 -1.06
CA LEU A 31 3.85 -19.67 -0.97
C LEU A 31 3.99 -20.41 -2.30
N SER A 32 4.89 -19.94 -3.17
CA SER A 32 5.09 -20.45 -4.54
C SER A 32 5.45 -21.94 -4.59
N ASN A 33 6.01 -22.48 -3.51
CA ASN A 33 6.34 -23.90 -3.37
C ASN A 33 5.13 -24.81 -3.06
N ARG A 34 3.92 -24.27 -2.91
CA ARG A 34 2.73 -25.04 -2.46
C ARG A 34 1.72 -25.33 -3.56
N ASN A 35 1.94 -24.88 -4.79
CA ASN A 35 1.04 -25.08 -5.95
C ASN A 35 -0.45 -24.82 -5.62
N LEU A 36 -0.73 -23.72 -4.92
CA LEU A 36 -2.07 -23.39 -4.42
C LEU A 36 -2.87 -22.63 -5.48
N SER A 37 -4.19 -22.86 -5.51
CA SER A 37 -5.09 -21.99 -6.27
C SER A 37 -5.15 -20.60 -5.63
N LYS A 38 -5.46 -19.55 -6.41
CA LYS A 38 -5.66 -18.20 -5.88
C LYS A 38 -6.68 -18.15 -4.73
N ARG A 39 -7.75 -18.95 -4.85
CA ARG A 39 -8.80 -19.07 -3.83
C ARG A 39 -8.28 -19.73 -2.54
N SER A 40 -7.44 -20.75 -2.66
CA SER A 40 -6.81 -21.37 -1.47
C SER A 40 -5.87 -20.39 -0.79
N LEU A 41 -5.12 -19.61 -1.58
CA LEU A 41 -4.20 -18.60 -1.07
C LEU A 41 -4.92 -17.49 -0.29
N SER A 42 -6.08 -17.01 -0.77
CA SER A 42 -6.86 -15.96 -0.09
C SER A 42 -7.43 -16.36 1.27
N TYR A 43 -7.51 -17.66 1.58
CA TYR A 43 -7.87 -18.12 2.92
C TYR A 43 -6.68 -18.10 3.90
N MET A 44 -5.45 -18.09 3.39
CA MET A 44 -4.23 -18.16 4.21
C MET A 44 -3.58 -16.79 4.39
N ILE A 45 -3.70 -15.91 3.39
CA ILE A 45 -3.11 -14.58 3.36
C ILE A 45 -4.19 -13.62 2.88
N SER A 46 -4.19 -12.40 3.43
CA SER A 46 -5.07 -11.32 3.00
C SER A 46 -5.12 -11.22 1.47
N ASP A 47 -6.32 -11.14 0.92
CA ASP A 47 -6.58 -10.95 -0.51
C ASP A 47 -6.39 -9.49 -0.96
N HIS A 48 -6.16 -8.57 -0.02
CA HIS A 48 -5.90 -7.17 -0.31
C HIS A 48 -4.44 -6.96 -0.70
N TYR A 49 -4.22 -6.47 -1.91
CA TYR A 49 -2.88 -6.14 -2.39
C TYR A 49 -2.32 -4.94 -1.60
N PRO A 50 -1.04 -4.99 -1.18
CA PRO A 50 -0.38 -3.86 -0.55
C PRO A 50 -0.42 -2.64 -1.46
N LEU A 51 -0.79 -1.51 -0.87
CA LEU A 51 -0.75 -0.20 -1.51
C LEU A 51 0.66 0.39 -1.38
N TRP A 52 1.09 1.11 -2.41
CA TRP A 52 2.28 1.96 -2.36
C TRP A 52 1.98 3.33 -2.95
N ALA A 53 2.69 4.36 -2.48
CA ALA A 53 2.60 5.72 -2.98
C ALA A 53 4.00 6.36 -2.97
N GLU A 54 4.30 7.11 -4.02
CA GLU A 54 5.53 7.84 -4.23
C GLU A 54 5.27 9.35 -4.10
N PHE A 55 6.18 10.05 -3.42
CA PHE A 55 6.10 11.48 -3.17
C PHE A 55 7.40 12.18 -3.54
N LYS A 56 7.29 13.43 -3.98
CA LYS A 56 8.45 14.28 -4.23
C LYS A 56 9.01 14.83 -2.91
N ILE A 57 10.33 14.78 -2.77
CA ILE A 57 11.10 15.42 -1.68
C ILE A 57 11.27 16.91 -1.98
#